data_AF-A0A517DSA1-F1
#
_entry.id   AF-A0A517DSA1-F1
#
_cell.length_a   1.000
_cell.length_b   1.000
_cell.length_c   1.000
_cell.angle_alpha   90.00
_cell.angle_beta   90.00
_cell.angle_gamma   90.00
#
_symmetry.space_group_name_H-M   'P 1'
#
loop_
_entity.id
_entity.type
_entity.pdbx_description
1 polymer ?
#
loop_
_entity_poly.entity_id
_entity_poly.type
_entity_poly.pdbx_seq_one_letter_code
_entity_poly.pdbx_strand_id
1 'polypeptide(L)'
;MTLYGWLKLYHRKTGEYPNSYPGSEFVFDEERGFCVSIQDGDALIVGEVCGDGRFWQSWLNQKAKELGCSKLRFWTKRNPAAFARKFGFTLTGFLDGHYVLEKEVV
;
A
#
# COMPACT_ATOMS: atom_id res chain seq x y z
N MET A 1 -15.72 -7.98 8.68
CA MET A 1 -15.17 -9.30 8.26
C MET A 1 -13.95 -9.58 9.13
N THR A 2 -13.78 -10.81 9.62
CA THR A 2 -12.63 -11.14 10.48
C THR A 2 -11.30 -11.01 9.71
N LEU A 3 -10.18 -10.87 10.42
CA LEU A 3 -8.85 -10.87 9.82
C LEU A 3 -8.66 -12.08 8.89
N TYR A 4 -9.03 -13.27 9.37
CA TYR A 4 -8.97 -14.49 8.56
C TYR A 4 -9.79 -14.41 7.26
N GLY A 5 -10.97 -13.79 7.31
CA GLY A 5 -11.78 -13.56 6.12
C GLY A 5 -11.09 -12.64 5.11
N TRP A 6 -10.46 -11.56 5.58
CA TRP A 6 -9.72 -10.65 4.73
C TRP A 6 -8.46 -11.28 4.13
N LEU A 7 -7.73 -12.08 4.90
CA LEU A 7 -6.57 -12.84 4.41
C LEU A 7 -6.99 -13.86 3.34
N LYS A 8 -8.10 -14.58 3.55
CA LYS A 8 -8.69 -15.46 2.52
C LYS A 8 -9.07 -14.71 1.26
N LEU A 9 -9.69 -13.53 1.40
CA LEU A 9 -10.07 -12.70 0.27
C LEU A 9 -8.83 -12.21 -0.51
N TYR A 10 -7.79 -11.80 0.20
CA TYR A 10 -6.52 -11.37 -0.39
C TYR A 10 -5.89 -12.52 -1.18
N HIS A 11 -5.70 -13.67 -0.53
CA HIS A 11 -5.15 -14.87 -1.17
C HIS A 11 -5.94 -15.29 -2.41
N ARG A 12 -7.27 -15.25 -2.36
CA ARG A 12 -8.10 -15.54 -3.55
C ARG A 12 -7.87 -14.57 -4.71
N LYS A 13 -7.55 -13.30 -4.42
CA LYS A 13 -7.35 -12.24 -5.43
C LYS A 13 -5.93 -12.23 -6.01
N THR A 14 -4.94 -12.59 -5.21
CA THR A 14 -3.52 -12.42 -5.55
C THR A 14 -2.76 -13.74 -5.69
N GLY A 15 -3.25 -14.82 -5.06
CA GLY A 15 -2.51 -16.06 -4.88
C GLY A 15 -1.49 -16.00 -3.73
N GLU A 16 -1.43 -14.89 -3.00
CA GLU A 16 -0.37 -14.58 -2.04
C GLU A 16 -0.93 -14.38 -0.62
N TYR A 17 -0.07 -14.44 0.39
CA TYR A 17 -0.35 -13.97 1.74
C TYR A 17 0.43 -12.67 1.97
N PRO A 18 -0.08 -11.73 2.79
CA PRO A 18 0.68 -10.52 3.09
C PRO A 18 2.01 -10.91 3.74
N ASN A 19 3.08 -10.33 3.23
CA ASN A 19 4.40 -10.58 3.77
C ASN A 19 4.62 -9.79 5.05
N SER A 20 5.49 -10.32 5.92
CA SER A 20 6.02 -9.57 7.06
C SER A 20 7.51 -9.40 6.81
N TYR A 21 7.89 -8.18 6.45
CA TYR A 21 9.29 -7.80 6.28
C TYR A 21 9.81 -7.20 7.58
N PRO A 22 11.11 -7.31 7.89
CA PRO A 22 11.69 -6.59 9.02
C PRO A 22 11.34 -5.09 8.95
N GLY A 23 10.77 -4.56 10.03
CA GLY A 23 10.31 -3.16 10.09
C GLY A 23 8.94 -2.89 9.46
N SER A 24 8.24 -3.91 8.94
CA SER A 24 6.88 -3.74 8.45
C SER A 24 5.87 -3.60 9.58
N GLU A 25 4.93 -2.68 9.41
CA GLU A 25 3.73 -2.55 10.25
C GLU A 25 2.54 -3.19 9.52
N PHE A 26 1.81 -4.05 10.23
CA PHE A 26 0.55 -4.64 9.75
C PHE A 26 -0.61 -4.05 10.53
N VAL A 27 -1.53 -3.37 9.83
CA VAL A 27 -2.71 -2.76 10.45
C VAL A 27 -3.96 -3.41 9.91
N PHE A 28 -4.88 -3.73 10.82
CA PHE A 28 -6.13 -4.40 10.54
C PHE A 28 -7.33 -3.61 11.07
N ASP A 29 -8.37 -3.54 10.25
CA ASP A 29 -9.69 -3.01 10.59
C ASP A 29 -10.75 -3.98 10.07
N GLU A 30 -11.72 -4.35 10.92
CA GLU A 30 -12.71 -5.36 10.57
C GLU A 30 -13.60 -4.95 9.39
N GLU A 31 -13.87 -3.66 9.21
CA GLU A 31 -14.72 -3.13 8.14
C GLU A 31 -13.91 -2.74 6.89
N ARG A 32 -12.69 -2.25 7.07
CA ARG A 32 -11.86 -1.66 6.00
C ARG A 32 -10.78 -2.59 5.45
N GLY A 33 -10.47 -3.69 6.15
CA GLY A 33 -9.51 -4.71 5.70
C GLY A 33 -8.15 -4.57 6.35
N PHE A 34 -7.06 -4.65 5.59
CA PHE A 34 -5.71 -4.51 6.14
C PHE A 34 -4.76 -3.76 5.21
N CYS A 35 -3.69 -3.24 5.80
CA CYS A 35 -2.59 -2.58 5.12
C CYS A 35 -1.25 -3.00 5.76
N VAL A 36 -0.26 -3.23 4.91
CA VAL A 36 1.15 -3.38 5.30
C VAL A 36 1.92 -2.17 4.80
N SER A 37 2.76 -1.60 5.67
CA SER A 37 3.64 -0.49 5.32
C SER A 37 5.02 -0.65 5.93
N ILE A 38 6.03 -0.04 5.31
CA ILE A 38 7.43 -0.04 5.79
C ILE A 38 7.99 1.36 5.60
N GLN A 39 8.62 1.92 6.62
CA GLN A 39 9.38 3.16 6.44
C GLN A 39 10.74 2.85 5.81
N ASP A 40 11.06 3.54 4.71
CA ASP A 40 12.33 3.43 4.00
C ASP A 40 12.85 4.82 3.62
N GLY A 41 13.79 5.34 4.41
CA GLY A 41 14.32 6.69 4.24
C GLY A 41 13.22 7.76 4.30
N ASP A 42 13.08 8.53 3.20
CA ASP A 42 12.07 9.59 3.06
C ASP A 42 10.69 9.08 2.60
N ALA A 43 10.57 7.79 2.31
CA ALA A 43 9.36 7.18 1.76
C ALA A 43 8.68 6.28 2.79
N LEU A 44 7.36 6.27 2.76
CA LEU A 44 6.56 5.18 3.32
C LEU A 44 6.21 4.22 2.18
N ILE A 45 6.79 3.02 2.22
CA ILE A 45 6.48 1.96 1.28
C ILE A 45 5.08 1.43 1.59
N VAL A 46 4.21 1.42 0.58
CA VAL A 46 2.91 0.74 0.61
C VAL A 46 3.13 -0.69 0.15
N GLY A 47 3.06 -1.64 1.08
CA GLY A 47 3.12 -3.07 0.80
C GLY A 47 1.76 -3.58 0.34
N GLU A 48 1.27 -4.61 1.00
CA GLU A 48 0.01 -5.25 0.69
C GLU A 48 -1.19 -4.50 1.28
N VAL A 49 -2.16 -4.17 0.42
CA VAL A 49 -3.42 -3.54 0.84
C VAL A 49 -4.61 -4.37 0.36
N CYS A 50 -5.52 -4.69 1.27
CA CYS A 50 -6.78 -5.38 0.95
C CYS A 50 -7.96 -4.67 1.61
N GLY A 51 -9.02 -4.43 0.84
CA GLY A 51 -10.24 -3.78 1.33
C GLY A 51 -10.40 -2.37 0.78
N ASP A 52 -10.67 -1.40 1.65
CA ASP A 52 -11.02 -0.04 1.28
C ASP A 52 -9.79 0.80 0.95
N GLY A 53 -9.41 0.82 -0.32
CA GLY A 53 -8.26 1.60 -0.78
C GLY A 53 -8.36 3.12 -0.54
N ARG A 54 -9.54 3.72 -0.39
CA ARG A 54 -9.63 5.15 -0.08
C ARG A 54 -9.32 5.41 1.39
N PHE A 55 -9.87 4.58 2.28
CA PHE A 55 -9.54 4.62 3.70
C PHE A 55 -8.03 4.42 3.91
N TRP A 56 -7.46 3.36 3.33
CA TRP A 56 -6.03 3.07 3.47
C TRP A 56 -5.15 4.16 2.87
N GLN A 57 -5.56 4.79 1.77
CA GLN A 57 -4.81 5.93 1.23
C GLN A 57 -4.74 7.11 2.21
N SER A 58 -5.85 7.45 2.87
CA SER A 58 -5.86 8.52 3.87
C SER A 58 -5.02 8.14 5.09
N TRP A 59 -5.15 6.90 5.56
CA TRP A 59 -4.36 6.36 6.67
C TRP A 59 -2.86 6.40 6.36
N LEU A 60 -2.43 5.94 5.18
CA LEU A 60 -1.04 5.94 4.73
C LEU A 60 -0.47 7.36 4.64
N ASN A 61 -1.24 8.32 4.14
CA ASN A 61 -0.80 9.72 4.11
C ASN A 61 -0.56 10.25 5.54
N GLN A 62 -1.47 9.99 6.47
CA GLN A 62 -1.29 10.41 7.86
C GLN A 62 -0.09 9.71 8.50
N LYS A 63 0.04 8.40 8.32
CA LYS A 63 1.17 7.62 8.84
C LYS A 63 2.50 8.14 8.29
N ALA A 64 2.57 8.48 7.01
CA ALA A 64 3.77 9.04 6.41
C ALA A 64 4.15 10.39 7.07
N LYS A 65 3.18 11.26 7.36
CA LYS A 65 3.43 12.51 8.10
C LYS A 65 3.96 12.26 9.50
N GLU A 66 3.34 11.33 10.24
CA GLU A 66 3.76 10.97 11.60
C GLU A 66 5.20 10.45 11.63
N LEU A 67 5.62 9.74 10.58
CA LEU A 67 6.95 9.18 10.44
C LEU A 67 7.97 10.15 9.79
N GLY A 68 7.55 11.35 9.39
CA GLY A 68 8.40 12.33 8.71
C GLY A 68 8.75 11.98 7.26
N CYS A 69 8.00 11.08 6.63
CA CYS A 69 8.17 10.73 5.22
C CYS A 69 7.55 11.81 4.32
N SER A 70 8.25 12.17 3.24
CA SER A 70 7.79 13.12 2.23
C SER A 70 6.88 12.48 1.19
N LYS A 71 6.97 11.16 1.01
CA LYS A 71 6.24 10.45 -0.06
C LYS A 71 5.78 9.05 0.30
N LEU A 72 4.80 8.57 -0.45
CA LEU A 72 4.42 7.16 -0.52
C LEU A 72 5.05 6.53 -1.77
N ARG A 73 5.47 5.26 -1.69
CA ARG A 73 6.00 4.50 -2.82
C ARG A 73 5.46 3.08 -2.86
N PHE A 74 5.15 2.55 -4.04
CA PHE A 74 4.85 1.12 -4.20
C PHE A 74 5.16 0.60 -5.60
N TRP A 75 5.12 -0.73 -5.73
CA TRP A 75 5.34 -1.46 -6.98
C TRP A 75 4.09 -2.21 -7.41
N THR A 76 3.82 -2.24 -8.72
CA THR A 76 2.69 -3.02 -9.24
C THR A 76 2.90 -3.49 -10.67
N LYS A 77 2.35 -4.66 -11.01
CA LYS A 77 2.20 -5.12 -12.40
C LYS A 77 0.93 -4.58 -13.07
N ARG A 78 0.05 -3.92 -12.30
CA ARG A 78 -1.22 -3.40 -12.79
C ARG A 78 -1.02 -2.09 -13.54
N ASN A 79 -2.04 -1.69 -14.31
CA ASN A 79 -1.99 -0.43 -15.07
C ASN A 79 -1.79 0.78 -14.13
N PRO A 80 -0.66 1.52 -14.22
CA PRO A 80 -0.35 2.64 -13.35
C PRO A 80 -1.36 3.80 -13.48
N ALA A 81 -1.97 3.97 -14.65
CA ALA A 81 -2.96 5.02 -14.88
C ALA A 81 -4.20 4.89 -13.98
N ALA A 82 -4.53 3.68 -13.53
CA ALA A 82 -5.63 3.48 -12.58
C ALA A 82 -5.32 4.12 -11.20
N PHE A 83 -4.08 4.01 -10.75
CA PHE A 83 -3.64 4.55 -9.47
C PHE A 83 -3.44 6.06 -9.54
N ALA A 84 -2.92 6.57 -10.66
CA ALA A 84 -2.86 8.01 -10.93
C ALA A 84 -4.25 8.64 -10.82
N ARG A 85 -5.25 8.11 -11.56
CA ARG A 85 -6.62 8.67 -11.54
C ARG A 85 -7.32 8.55 -10.19
N LYS A 86 -7.14 7.42 -9.49
CA LYS A 86 -7.93 7.14 -8.27
C LYS A 86 -7.29 7.74 -7.02
N PHE A 87 -5.98 7.77 -6.96
CA PHE A 87 -5.22 8.05 -5.74
C PHE A 87 -4.16 9.14 -5.90
N GLY A 88 -3.88 9.62 -7.12
CA GLY A 88 -2.94 10.71 -7.38
C GLY A 88 -1.47 10.29 -7.34
N PHE A 89 -1.17 9.03 -7.65
CA PHE A 89 0.23 8.58 -7.81
C PHE A 89 0.78 8.94 -9.20
N THR A 90 2.09 9.11 -9.26
CA THR A 90 2.87 9.33 -10.47
C THR A 90 3.73 8.11 -10.74
N LEU A 91 3.81 7.67 -11.99
CA LEU A 91 4.75 6.64 -12.43
C LEU A 91 6.16 7.23 -12.44
N THR A 92 7.09 6.67 -11.65
CA THR A 92 8.47 7.15 -11.53
C THR A 92 9.52 6.18 -12.08
N GLY A 93 9.15 4.93 -12.34
CA GLY A 93 10.09 3.96 -12.89
C GLY A 93 9.50 2.61 -13.25
N PHE A 94 10.38 1.71 -13.67
CA PHE A 94 10.07 0.31 -13.93
C PHE A 94 11.24 -0.56 -13.45
N LEU A 95 10.95 -1.51 -12.57
CA LEU A 95 11.96 -2.37 -11.93
C LEU A 95 11.42 -3.80 -11.82
N ASP A 96 12.21 -4.78 -12.26
CA ASP A 96 11.90 -6.21 -12.16
C ASP A 96 10.47 -6.59 -12.59
N GLY A 97 10.03 -6.01 -13.72
CA GLY A 97 8.69 -6.26 -14.26
C GLY A 97 7.55 -5.50 -13.58
N HIS A 98 7.84 -4.55 -12.69
CA HIS A 98 6.86 -3.75 -11.96
C HIS A 98 7.00 -2.26 -12.26
N TYR A 99 5.87 -1.58 -12.39
CA TYR A 99 5.80 -0.13 -12.36
C TYR A 99 6.06 0.37 -10.94
N VAL A 100 6.95 1.36 -10.81
CA VAL A 100 7.22 2.08 -9.56
C VAL A 100 6.36 3.34 -9.54
N LEU A 101 5.53 3.49 -8.52
CA LEU A 101 4.66 4.65 -8.35
C LEU A 101 4.96 5.39 -7.06
N GLU A 102 4.97 6.71 -7.14
CA GLU A 102 5.20 7.59 -5.99
C GLU A 102 4.11 8.66 -5.88
N LYS A 103 3.91 9.14 -4.66
CA LYS A 103 3.00 10.24 -4.37
C LYS A 103 3.55 11.08 -3.23
N GLU A 104 3.65 12.39 -3.45
CA GLU A 104 3.98 13.34 -2.40
C GLU A 104 2.89 13.35 -1.32
N VAL A 105 3.35 13.39 -0.06
CA VAL A 105 2.50 13.49 1.12
C VAL A 105 2.29 14.97 1.39
N VAL A 106 1.11 15.47 1.00
CA VAL A 106 0.65 16.85 1.26
C VAL A 106 -0.03 16.93 2.61
#